data_AF-A0A2G5TR99-F1
#
_entry.id   AF-A0A2G5TR99-F1
#
_cell.length_a   1.000
_cell.length_b   1.000
_cell.length_c   1.000
_cell.angle_alpha   90.00
_cell.angle_beta   90.00
_cell.angle_gamma   90.00
#
_symmetry.space_group_name_H-M   'P 1'
#
loop_
_entity.id
_entity.type
_entity.pdbx_description
1 polymer ?
#
loop_
_entity_poly.entity_id
_entity_poly.type
_entity_poly.pdbx_seq_one_letter_code
_entity_poly.pdbx_strand_id
1 'polypeptide(L)'
;MNEAVIKEEVIEETYNFTFKNGEYVKVKQEEIEQKPEYLLEKEIKTEPIDFVENVKLKTKKFDCTVEKVSEEITERICEICWRSMPRNLLKSINSEDEKTVLSHNFQTAGSLDNISPYVCISHIQKIIDENDGKLEFASTPFEKRLLSFIKRNSDSKKNRAPLRRNCQVCHMSKQLSELYFISSKDIRVVLMVGCILRGTHSVEQAKSYTMIKRAFTCYSHCKESIDMIFEHFGVTNIEEFLNSSKLILGGLMYMAKKID
;
A
#
# COMPACT_ATOMS: atom_id res chain seq x y z
N MET A 1 -46.34 -1.51 -30.36
CA MET A 1 -45.30 -2.50 -30.70
C MET A 1 -44.16 -2.28 -29.72
N ASN A 2 -43.82 -3.32 -28.98
CA ASN A 2 -43.06 -3.24 -27.73
C ASN A 2 -41.56 -3.02 -27.99
N GLU A 3 -40.99 -1.99 -27.38
CA GLU A 3 -39.54 -1.82 -27.26
C GLU A 3 -39.01 -2.79 -26.20
N ALA A 4 -38.17 -3.73 -26.63
CA ALA A 4 -37.47 -4.66 -25.76
C ALA A 4 -36.20 -3.98 -25.22
N VAL A 5 -36.20 -3.70 -23.91
CA VAL A 5 -35.01 -3.27 -23.17
C VAL A 5 -34.19 -4.51 -22.82
N ILE A 6 -33.02 -4.66 -23.45
CA ILE A 6 -32.02 -5.67 -23.08
C ILE A 6 -31.28 -5.14 -21.85
N LYS A 7 -31.40 -5.82 -20.71
CA LYS A 7 -30.53 -5.65 -19.54
C LYS A 7 -29.37 -6.62 -19.68
N GLU A 8 -28.16 -6.12 -19.87
CA GLU A 8 -26.94 -6.92 -19.71
C GLU A 8 -26.63 -7.04 -18.21
N GLU A 9 -26.79 -8.24 -17.66
CA GLU A 9 -26.25 -8.63 -16.37
C GLU A 9 -24.75 -8.88 -16.53
N VAL A 10 -23.93 -7.99 -15.96
CA VAL A 10 -22.49 -8.20 -15.79
C VAL A 10 -22.29 -9.11 -14.59
N ILE A 11 -21.86 -10.35 -14.84
CA ILE A 11 -21.46 -11.29 -13.79
C ILE A 11 -20.02 -10.92 -13.38
N GLU A 12 -19.84 -10.30 -12.21
CA GLU A 12 -18.52 -10.13 -11.60
C GLU A 12 -18.04 -11.47 -11.01
N GLU A 13 -17.17 -12.17 -11.72
CA GLU A 13 -16.43 -13.31 -11.16
C GLU A 13 -15.43 -12.82 -10.10
N THR A 14 -15.71 -13.14 -8.83
CA THR A 14 -14.81 -12.86 -7.71
C THR A 14 -13.71 -13.93 -7.65
N TYR A 15 -12.49 -13.57 -8.07
CA TYR A 15 -11.32 -14.43 -7.94
C TYR A 15 -10.60 -14.19 -6.60
N ASN A 16 -10.62 -15.19 -5.72
CA ASN A 16 -9.85 -15.18 -4.47
C ASN A 16 -8.41 -15.63 -4.73
N PHE A 17 -7.45 -14.70 -4.66
CA PHE A 17 -6.02 -15.00 -4.69
C PHE A 17 -5.44 -15.01 -3.28
N THR A 18 -4.71 -16.05 -2.90
CA THR A 18 -3.91 -16.08 -1.67
C THR A 18 -2.41 -16.04 -2.00
N PHE A 19 -1.68 -15.21 -1.26
CA PHE A 19 -0.25 -14.97 -1.46
C PHE A 19 0.56 -15.92 -0.57
N LYS A 20 1.32 -16.84 -1.17
CA LYS A 20 2.31 -17.68 -0.48
C LYS A 20 3.63 -17.68 -1.26
N ASN A 21 4.75 -17.50 -0.56
CA ASN A 21 6.12 -17.64 -1.08
C ASN A 21 6.47 -16.78 -2.32
N GLY A 22 5.93 -15.57 -2.44
CA GLY A 22 6.41 -14.60 -3.45
C GLY A 22 5.90 -14.82 -4.88
N GLU A 23 5.04 -15.81 -5.13
CA GLU A 23 4.35 -16.03 -6.41
C GLU A 23 2.84 -16.22 -6.20
N TYR A 24 2.02 -15.77 -7.17
CA TYR A 24 0.58 -15.97 -7.17
C TYR A 24 0.24 -17.34 -7.77
N VAL A 25 -0.30 -18.25 -6.96
CA VAL A 25 -0.81 -19.56 -7.41
C VAL A 25 -2.33 -19.50 -7.47
N LYS A 26 -2.91 -19.86 -8.63
CA LYS A 26 -4.36 -19.94 -8.83
C LYS A 26 -4.89 -21.19 -8.14
N VAL A 27 -5.54 -21.03 -6.98
CA VAL A 27 -6.21 -22.14 -6.29
C VAL A 27 -7.57 -22.35 -6.95
N LYS A 28 -7.80 -23.54 -7.53
CA LYS A 28 -9.14 -23.97 -7.94
C LYS A 28 -9.92 -24.31 -6.66
N GLN A 29 -11.07 -23.68 -6.49
CA GLN A 29 -11.97 -23.95 -5.37
C GLN A 29 -12.66 -25.30 -5.62
N GLU A 30 -12.33 -26.30 -4.81
CA GLU A 30 -13.10 -27.54 -4.70
C GLU A 30 -14.35 -27.24 -3.86
N GLU A 31 -15.53 -27.55 -4.40
CA GLU A 31 -16.80 -27.44 -3.69
C GLU A 31 -16.79 -28.40 -2.49
N ILE A 32 -16.71 -27.84 -1.29
CA ILE A 32 -17.00 -28.58 -0.06
C ILE A 32 -18.45 -28.28 0.29
N GLU A 33 -19.30 -29.30 0.15
CA GLU A 33 -20.69 -29.29 0.61
C GLU A 33 -20.75 -28.92 2.10
N GLN A 34 -21.41 -27.80 2.41
CA GLN A 34 -21.77 -27.46 3.79
C GLN A 34 -22.87 -28.41 4.27
N LYS A 35 -22.55 -29.23 5.28
CA LYS A 35 -23.55 -29.83 6.17
C LYS A 35 -23.86 -28.86 7.32
N PRO A 36 -25.13 -28.64 7.69
CA PRO A 36 -25.47 -27.81 8.84
C PRO A 36 -25.44 -28.66 10.11
N GLU A 37 -24.44 -28.47 10.95
CA GLU A 37 -24.48 -28.97 12.34
C GLU A 37 -25.25 -27.97 13.21
N TYR A 38 -26.57 -28.16 13.24
CA TYR A 38 -27.34 -27.92 14.45
C TYR A 38 -26.98 -28.99 15.49
N LEU A 39 -27.01 -28.59 16.77
CA LEU A 39 -26.92 -29.40 18.00
C LEU A 39 -25.52 -29.45 18.63
N LEU A 40 -25.30 -28.55 19.61
CA LEU A 40 -24.92 -28.90 20.98
C LEU A 40 -24.85 -27.63 21.85
N GLU A 41 -26.03 -27.11 22.17
CA GLU A 41 -26.20 -26.38 23.44
C GLU A 41 -26.35 -27.44 24.54
N LYS A 42 -25.37 -27.50 25.46
CA LYS A 42 -25.59 -27.61 26.91
C LYS A 42 -24.28 -27.79 27.69
N GLU A 43 -24.27 -27.11 28.83
CA GLU A 43 -23.49 -27.38 30.04
C GLU A 43 -22.03 -26.89 30.10
N ILE A 44 -21.85 -25.63 30.52
CA ILE A 44 -20.97 -25.33 31.65
C ILE A 44 -21.67 -24.32 32.58
N LYS A 45 -22.08 -24.81 33.75
CA LYS A 45 -22.39 -24.02 34.94
C LYS A 45 -21.08 -23.79 35.69
N THR A 46 -20.69 -22.53 35.94
CA THR A 46 -20.05 -22.16 37.22
C THR A 46 -20.17 -20.64 37.48
N GLU A 47 -20.81 -20.37 38.63
CA GLU A 47 -20.96 -19.21 39.53
C GLU A 47 -20.52 -17.76 39.19
N PRO A 48 -21.22 -16.76 39.79
CA PRO A 48 -21.11 -15.34 39.46
C PRO A 48 -20.01 -14.62 40.26
N ILE A 49 -19.28 -13.73 39.59
CA ILE A 49 -18.52 -12.67 40.27
C ILE A 49 -19.38 -11.40 40.23
N ASP A 50 -19.93 -11.04 41.38
CA ASP A 50 -20.57 -9.74 41.62
C ASP A 50 -19.53 -8.62 41.54
N PHE A 51 -19.63 -7.75 40.54
CA PHE A 51 -19.29 -6.34 40.69
C PHE A 51 -20.24 -5.48 39.85
N VAL A 52 -21.07 -4.74 40.57
CA VAL A 52 -21.99 -3.72 40.10
C VAL A 52 -21.21 -2.44 39.80
N GLU A 53 -21.34 -1.87 38.60
CA GLU A 53 -21.76 -0.47 38.49
C GLU A 53 -22.41 -0.15 37.13
N ASN A 54 -23.68 0.22 37.21
CA ASN A 54 -24.55 0.59 36.11
C ASN A 54 -24.14 1.92 35.49
N VAL A 55 -23.44 1.91 34.35
CA VAL A 55 -23.38 3.07 33.45
C VAL A 55 -24.29 2.83 32.26
N LYS A 56 -25.47 3.45 32.31
CA LYS A 56 -26.48 3.47 31.26
C LYS A 56 -25.96 4.29 30.06
N LEU A 57 -25.08 3.72 29.25
CA LEU A 57 -24.56 4.39 28.06
C LEU A 57 -25.55 4.22 26.91
N LYS A 58 -26.23 5.32 26.56
CA LYS A 58 -27.10 5.40 25.39
C LYS A 58 -26.30 5.03 24.14
N THR A 59 -26.68 3.93 23.50
CA THR A 59 -26.20 3.52 22.18
C THR A 59 -26.61 4.56 21.14
N LYS A 60 -25.68 5.45 20.79
CA LYS A 60 -25.76 6.20 19.53
C LYS A 60 -25.14 5.30 18.47
N LYS A 61 -25.97 4.78 17.55
CA LYS A 61 -25.49 4.15 16.31
C LYS A 61 -24.56 5.16 15.64
N PHE A 62 -23.29 4.79 15.51
CA PHE A 62 -22.36 5.49 14.63
C PHE A 62 -22.66 5.01 13.22
N ASP A 63 -23.48 5.78 12.50
CA ASP A 63 -23.55 5.64 11.05
C ASP A 63 -22.25 6.18 10.50
N CYS A 64 -21.32 5.27 10.21
CA CYS A 64 -20.10 5.59 9.49
C CYS A 64 -20.52 5.85 8.04
N THR A 65 -20.93 7.08 7.72
CA THR A 65 -20.96 7.54 6.33
C THR A 65 -19.52 7.51 5.85
N VAL A 66 -19.19 6.44 5.11
CA VAL A 66 -17.98 6.35 4.30
C VAL A 66 -17.99 7.56 3.39
N GLU A 67 -17.23 8.59 3.76
CA GLU A 67 -16.91 9.69 2.85
C GLU A 67 -16.31 9.04 1.61
N LYS A 68 -16.99 9.20 0.47
CA LYS A 68 -16.50 8.77 -0.82
C LYS A 68 -15.10 9.33 -1.00
N VAL A 69 -14.14 8.41 -0.98
CA VAL A 69 -12.72 8.66 -1.23
C VAL A 69 -12.60 9.47 -2.51
N SER A 70 -11.87 10.56 -2.38
CA SER A 70 -11.48 11.51 -3.42
C SER A 70 -10.85 10.82 -4.64
N GLU A 71 -11.33 11.22 -5.82
CA GLU A 71 -10.71 11.20 -7.15
C GLU A 71 -9.86 9.98 -7.51
N GLU A 72 -10.36 9.21 -8.49
CA GLU A 72 -9.63 8.20 -9.25
C GLU A 72 -8.17 8.61 -9.49
N ILE A 73 -7.25 8.06 -8.69
CA ILE A 73 -5.87 7.92 -9.11
C ILE A 73 -5.97 6.98 -10.32
N THR A 74 -5.94 7.53 -11.52
CA THR A 74 -5.85 6.75 -12.76
C THR A 74 -4.51 6.03 -12.76
N GLU A 75 -4.52 4.88 -12.08
CA GLU A 75 -3.44 3.93 -12.04
C GLU A 75 -3.15 3.50 -13.48
N ARG A 76 -1.89 3.63 -13.89
CA ARG A 76 -1.43 3.26 -15.22
C ARG A 76 -0.49 2.06 -15.07
N ILE A 77 -0.49 1.19 -16.07
CA ILE A 77 0.28 -0.05 -16.05
C ILE A 77 1.58 0.16 -16.83
N CYS A 78 2.70 -0.29 -16.28
CA CYS A 78 3.96 -0.34 -17.03
C CYS A 78 3.93 -1.51 -18.03
N GLU A 79 4.18 -1.24 -19.30
CA GLU A 79 4.13 -2.24 -20.40
C GLU A 79 5.25 -3.30 -20.35
N ILE A 80 6.27 -3.11 -19.52
CA ILE A 80 7.40 -4.04 -19.42
C ILE A 80 7.22 -5.00 -18.23
N CYS A 81 6.82 -4.50 -17.06
CA CYS A 81 6.62 -5.34 -15.86
C CYS A 81 5.16 -5.58 -15.50
N TRP A 82 4.21 -5.01 -16.24
CA TRP A 82 2.77 -5.15 -16.02
C TRP A 82 2.31 -4.75 -14.61
N ARG A 83 3.07 -3.90 -13.92
CA ARG A 83 2.72 -3.38 -12.58
C ARG A 83 1.92 -2.09 -12.70
N SER A 84 0.84 -2.00 -11.93
CA SER A 84 0.15 -0.73 -11.67
C SER A 84 1.06 0.21 -10.88
N MET A 85 1.17 1.47 -11.31
CA MET A 85 1.96 2.48 -10.63
C MET A 85 1.31 3.87 -10.68
N PRO A 86 1.58 4.72 -9.66
CA PRO A 86 1.27 6.14 -9.71
C PRO A 86 1.88 6.82 -10.94
N ARG A 87 1.15 7.79 -11.51
CA ARG A 87 1.53 8.51 -12.73
C ARG A 87 2.92 9.16 -12.67
N ASN A 88 3.39 9.57 -11.48
CA ASN A 88 4.71 10.17 -11.29
C ASN A 88 5.88 9.17 -11.36
N LEU A 89 5.61 7.86 -11.36
CA LEU A 89 6.61 6.80 -11.52
C LEU A 89 6.64 6.22 -12.93
N LEU A 90 5.80 6.73 -13.83
CA LEU A 90 5.67 6.28 -15.21
C LEU A 90 6.06 7.39 -16.17
N LYS A 91 6.66 7.00 -17.29
CA LYS A 91 6.93 7.87 -18.43
C LYS A 91 6.16 7.37 -19.64
N SER A 92 5.48 8.31 -20.32
CA SER A 92 4.86 8.05 -21.61
C SER A 92 5.95 7.91 -22.66
N ILE A 93 5.85 6.87 -23.49
CA ILE A 93 6.76 6.59 -24.60
C ILE A 93 6.06 7.01 -25.88
N ASN A 94 6.54 8.10 -26.48
CA ASN A 94 5.82 8.76 -27.58
C ASN A 94 6.58 8.67 -28.91
N SER A 95 7.87 8.35 -28.90
CA SER A 95 8.67 8.27 -30.12
C SER A 95 9.01 6.84 -30.52
N GLU A 96 9.04 6.57 -31.82
CA GLU A 96 9.38 5.26 -32.39
C GLU A 96 10.81 4.84 -32.04
N ASP A 97 11.73 5.81 -31.94
CA ASP A 97 13.09 5.57 -31.46
C ASP A 97 13.10 5.05 -30.01
N GLU A 98 12.27 5.61 -29.12
CA GLU A 98 12.17 5.13 -27.74
C GLU A 98 11.59 3.72 -27.69
N LYS A 99 10.54 3.43 -28.49
CA LYS A 99 9.97 2.09 -28.61
C LYS A 99 11.01 1.08 -29.08
N THR A 100 11.77 1.42 -30.12
CA THR A 100 12.84 0.57 -30.65
C THR A 100 13.89 0.25 -29.58
N VAL A 101 14.32 1.24 -28.80
CA VAL A 101 15.30 1.06 -27.73
C VAL A 101 14.74 0.13 -26.64
N LEU A 102 13.49 0.33 -26.23
CA LEU A 102 12.85 -0.50 -25.20
C LEU A 102 12.66 -1.94 -25.66
N SER A 103 12.14 -2.16 -26.88
CA SER A 103 11.96 -3.50 -27.46
C SER A 103 13.29 -4.25 -27.57
N HIS A 104 14.36 -3.56 -27.96
CA HIS A 104 15.68 -4.18 -28.08
C HIS A 104 16.24 -4.61 -26.71
N ASN A 105 16.09 -3.80 -25.67
CA ASN A 105 16.67 -4.10 -24.35
C ASN A 105 15.84 -5.09 -23.53
N PHE A 106 14.51 -5.11 -23.69
CA PHE A 106 13.62 -5.94 -22.87
C PHE A 106 12.98 -7.11 -23.62
N GLN A 107 13.29 -7.30 -24.91
CA GLN A 107 12.72 -8.34 -25.77
C GLN A 107 11.19 -8.39 -25.71
N THR A 108 10.53 -7.24 -25.51
CA THR A 108 9.08 -7.16 -25.49
C THR A 108 8.56 -7.36 -26.91
N ALA A 109 8.16 -8.58 -27.24
CA ALA A 109 7.55 -8.91 -28.52
C ALA A 109 6.20 -8.20 -28.66
N GLY A 110 6.12 -7.18 -29.52
CA GLY A 110 4.87 -6.70 -30.09
C GLY A 110 3.90 -5.87 -29.22
N SER A 111 4.22 -5.51 -27.97
CA SER A 111 3.25 -4.79 -27.10
C SER A 111 3.34 -3.25 -27.14
N LEU A 112 4.40 -2.67 -27.73
CA LEU A 112 4.56 -1.21 -27.78
C LEU A 112 3.77 -0.52 -28.92
N ASP A 113 2.91 -1.26 -29.62
CA ASP A 113 2.04 -0.74 -30.69
C ASP A 113 0.85 0.07 -30.15
N ASN A 114 0.63 0.07 -28.83
CA ASN A 114 -0.35 0.94 -28.19
C ASN A 114 -0.10 2.43 -28.49
N ILE A 115 -1.18 3.21 -28.51
CA ILE A 115 -1.22 4.63 -28.91
C ILE A 115 -0.23 5.49 -28.09
N SER A 116 0.14 5.09 -26.86
CA SER A 116 1.29 5.61 -26.10
C SER A 116 1.59 4.70 -24.89
N PRO A 117 2.53 3.74 -24.98
CA PRO A 117 2.83 2.84 -23.87
C PRO A 117 3.47 3.60 -22.70
N TYR A 118 3.10 3.23 -21.47
CA TYR A 118 3.73 3.75 -20.25
C TYR A 118 4.82 2.77 -19.79
N VAL A 119 5.97 3.31 -19.42
CA VAL A 119 7.08 2.54 -18.87
C VAL A 119 7.51 3.14 -17.54
N CYS A 120 7.72 2.30 -16.53
CA CYS A 120 8.19 2.78 -15.24
C CYS A 120 9.62 3.31 -15.33
N ILE A 121 9.89 4.35 -14.53
CA ILE A 121 11.19 5.03 -14.51
C ILE A 121 12.31 4.03 -14.19
N SER A 122 12.06 2.98 -13.41
CA SER A 122 13.07 1.98 -13.09
C SER A 122 13.57 1.19 -14.31
N HIS A 123 12.73 0.90 -15.30
CA HIS A 123 13.19 0.23 -16.53
C HIS A 123 14.03 1.16 -17.41
N ILE A 124 13.61 2.42 -17.52
CA ILE A 124 14.38 3.44 -18.24
C ILE A 124 15.75 3.59 -17.57
N GLN A 125 15.77 3.63 -16.23
CA GLN A 125 17.00 3.74 -15.45
C GLN A 125 17.90 2.52 -15.66
N LYS A 126 17.35 1.30 -15.70
CA LYS A 126 18.11 0.09 -15.97
C LYS A 126 18.86 0.16 -17.30
N ILE A 127 18.20 0.59 -18.39
CA ILE A 127 18.87 0.80 -19.69
C ILE A 127 20.01 1.80 -19.56
N ILE A 128 19.77 2.92 -18.87
CA ILE A 128 20.79 3.96 -18.70
C ILE A 128 22.00 3.43 -17.93
N ASP A 129 21.77 2.72 -16.82
CA ASP A 129 22.83 2.20 -15.94
C ASP A 129 23.65 1.12 -16.66
N GLU A 130 23.01 0.25 -17.43
CA GLU A 130 23.68 -0.81 -18.19
C GLU A 130 24.59 -0.26 -19.30
N ASN A 131 24.33 0.97 -19.76
CA ASN A 131 25.02 1.61 -20.88
C ASN A 131 25.87 2.82 -20.46
N ASP A 132 25.90 3.17 -19.18
CA ASP A 132 26.69 4.27 -18.64
C ASP A 132 28.18 4.02 -18.88
N GLY A 133 28.88 4.99 -19.46
CA GLY A 133 30.31 4.87 -19.80
C GLY A 133 30.68 3.89 -20.93
N LYS A 134 29.72 3.18 -21.55
CA LYS A 134 30.01 2.22 -22.63
C LYS A 134 29.91 2.80 -24.04
N LEU A 135 29.17 3.90 -24.22
CA LEU A 135 28.84 4.47 -25.53
C LEU A 135 29.62 5.76 -25.84
N GLU A 136 30.95 5.71 -25.80
CA GLU A 136 31.77 6.88 -26.20
C GLU A 136 31.64 7.18 -27.71
N PHE A 137 31.36 6.16 -28.53
CA PHE A 137 31.16 6.30 -29.97
C PHE A 137 29.95 5.48 -30.42
N ALA A 138 29.02 6.11 -31.14
CA ALA A 138 27.91 5.42 -31.78
C ALA A 138 28.22 5.14 -33.25
N SER A 139 28.68 3.92 -33.50
CA SER A 139 29.00 3.37 -34.81
C SER A 139 27.75 2.86 -35.53
N THR A 140 26.75 2.35 -34.80
CA THR A 140 25.53 1.77 -35.39
C THR A 140 24.33 2.73 -35.32
N PRO A 141 23.32 2.58 -36.22
CA PRO A 141 22.07 3.32 -36.12
C PRO A 141 21.35 3.11 -34.77
N PHE A 142 21.42 1.89 -34.22
CA PHE A 142 20.84 1.58 -32.92
C PHE A 142 21.56 2.31 -31.79
N GLU A 143 22.90 2.30 -31.75
CA GLU A 143 23.68 3.05 -30.75
C GLU A 143 23.37 4.55 -30.79
N LYS A 144 23.14 5.12 -31.98
CA LYS A 144 22.72 6.53 -32.10
C LYS A 144 21.35 6.77 -31.45
N ARG A 145 20.40 5.86 -31.67
CA ARG A 145 19.08 5.91 -31.00
C ARG A 145 19.21 5.74 -29.50
N LEU A 146 19.99 4.77 -29.04
CA LEU A 146 20.26 4.51 -27.63
C LEU A 146 20.94 5.70 -26.96
N LEU A 147 21.92 6.33 -27.59
CA LEU A 147 22.53 7.57 -27.09
C LEU A 147 21.53 8.72 -27.02
N SER A 148 20.68 8.88 -28.03
CA SER A 148 19.61 9.89 -28.00
C SER A 148 18.61 9.61 -26.88
N PHE A 149 18.22 8.35 -26.69
CA PHE A 149 17.37 7.89 -25.61
C PHE A 149 18.00 8.19 -24.25
N ILE A 150 19.26 7.80 -24.04
CA ILE A 150 20.00 8.07 -22.81
C ILE A 150 20.08 9.58 -22.59
N LYS A 151 20.45 10.40 -23.58
CA LYS A 151 20.52 11.87 -23.45
C LYS A 151 19.19 12.50 -23.03
N ARG A 152 18.09 12.11 -23.68
CA ARG A 152 16.73 12.60 -23.36
C ARG A 152 16.24 12.15 -21.99
N ASN A 153 16.70 10.99 -21.51
CA ASN A 153 16.32 10.44 -20.22
C ASN A 153 17.35 10.74 -19.12
N SER A 154 18.56 11.19 -19.45
CA SER A 154 19.61 11.55 -18.51
C SER A 154 19.41 12.93 -17.90
N ASP A 155 18.53 13.77 -18.44
CA ASP A 155 18.02 14.90 -17.66
C ASP A 155 17.17 14.43 -16.46
N SER A 156 16.70 13.18 -16.47
CA SER A 156 16.18 12.49 -15.26
C SER A 156 17.30 12.06 -14.31
N LYS A 157 18.54 11.89 -14.82
CA LYS A 157 19.78 11.74 -14.03
C LYS A 157 20.28 13.07 -13.45
N LYS A 158 19.70 14.25 -13.75
CA LYS A 158 20.10 15.51 -13.07
C LYS A 158 19.86 15.37 -11.58
N ASN A 159 20.86 14.86 -10.85
CA ASN A 159 21.11 14.99 -9.43
C ASN A 159 19.88 15.33 -8.60
N ARG A 160 18.78 14.57 -8.73
CA ARG A 160 17.90 14.40 -7.60
C ARG A 160 18.66 13.43 -6.75
N ALA A 161 19.63 13.96 -5.99
CA ALA A 161 20.09 13.29 -4.77
C ALA A 161 18.83 12.67 -4.17
N PRO A 162 18.80 11.33 -3.98
CA PRO A 162 17.57 10.60 -3.73
C PRO A 162 16.79 11.37 -2.70
N LEU A 163 15.60 11.90 -3.05
CA LEU A 163 14.97 13.00 -2.33
C LEU A 163 14.93 12.66 -0.84
N ARG A 164 15.90 13.19 -0.08
CA ARG A 164 16.07 12.77 1.30
C ARG A 164 15.06 13.56 2.12
N ARG A 165 14.33 12.84 2.94
CA ARG A 165 13.40 13.43 3.90
C ARG A 165 13.73 12.89 5.27
N ASN A 166 13.40 13.66 6.29
CA ASN A 166 13.61 13.24 7.66
C ASN A 166 12.36 12.49 8.12
N CYS A 167 12.57 11.32 8.71
CA CYS A 167 11.51 10.66 9.45
C CYS A 167 11.08 11.56 10.62
N GLN A 168 9.79 11.77 10.79
CA GLN A 168 9.26 12.64 11.85
C GLN A 168 9.28 11.98 13.24
N VAL A 169 9.60 10.68 13.32
CA VAL A 169 9.73 9.92 14.57
C VAL A 169 11.17 9.93 15.08
N CYS A 170 12.14 9.52 14.26
CA CYS A 170 13.55 9.48 14.69
C CYS A 170 14.40 10.67 14.22
N HIS A 171 13.83 11.59 13.42
CA HIS A 171 14.51 12.73 12.81
C HIS A 171 15.70 12.40 11.89
N MET A 172 15.97 11.12 11.63
CA MET A 172 17.04 10.69 10.73
C MET A 172 16.66 10.95 9.26
N SER A 173 17.66 11.40 8.50
CA SER A 173 17.57 11.55 7.05
C SER A 173 17.52 10.17 6.38
N LYS A 174 16.49 9.95 5.55
CA LYS A 174 16.22 8.69 4.88
C LYS A 174 15.96 8.89 3.40
N GLN A 175 16.19 7.83 2.63
CA GLN A 175 15.77 7.81 1.23
C GLN A 175 14.24 7.73 1.17
N LEU A 176 13.62 8.30 0.12
CA LEU A 176 12.16 8.27 -0.01
C LEU A 176 11.61 6.84 -0.08
N SER A 177 12.36 5.88 -0.61
CA SER A 177 12.02 4.46 -0.64
C SER A 177 11.94 3.80 0.74
N GLU A 178 12.59 4.38 1.74
CA GLU A 178 12.60 3.91 3.13
C GLU A 178 11.50 4.55 3.98
N LEU A 179 10.75 5.50 3.40
CA LEU A 179 9.77 6.31 4.09
C LEU A 179 8.35 6.00 3.60
N TYR A 180 7.44 5.98 4.55
CA TYR A 180 6.00 5.96 4.37
C TYR A 180 5.43 7.36 4.60
N PHE A 181 4.63 7.84 3.65
CA PHE A 181 3.94 9.12 3.75
C PHE A 181 2.59 8.94 4.43
N ILE A 182 2.37 9.63 5.54
CA ILE A 182 1.17 9.53 6.35
C ILE A 182 0.41 10.86 6.30
N SER A 183 -0.76 10.85 5.66
CA SER A 183 -1.72 11.96 5.62
C SER A 183 -2.86 11.80 6.64
N SER A 184 -3.26 10.57 6.96
CA SER A 184 -4.35 10.29 7.90
C SER A 184 -3.97 10.60 9.35
N LYS A 185 -4.86 11.28 10.09
CA LYS A 185 -4.71 11.53 11.54
C LYS A 185 -4.71 10.20 12.30
N ASP A 186 -5.62 9.29 11.95
CA ASP A 186 -5.78 8.02 12.64
C ASP A 186 -4.52 7.15 12.51
N ILE A 187 -3.90 7.12 11.32
CA ILE A 187 -2.64 6.40 11.13
C ILE A 187 -1.51 7.03 11.98
N ARG A 188 -1.47 8.36 12.11
CA ARG A 188 -0.50 9.03 13.00
C ARG A 188 -0.74 8.69 14.47
N VAL A 189 -2.00 8.65 14.90
CA VAL A 189 -2.39 8.26 16.26
C VAL A 189 -1.92 6.84 16.55
N VAL A 190 -2.24 5.87 15.69
CA VAL A 190 -1.81 4.47 15.84
C VAL A 190 -0.30 4.35 15.88
N LEU A 191 0.41 5.01 14.97
CA LEU A 191 1.88 5.05 14.97
C LEU A 191 2.44 5.54 16.30
N MET A 192 1.87 6.62 16.84
CA MET A 192 2.32 7.21 18.10
C MET A 192 1.97 6.38 19.32
N VAL A 193 0.84 5.65 19.32
CA VAL A 193 0.54 4.67 20.37
C VAL A 193 1.65 3.61 20.43
N GLY A 194 2.03 3.04 19.30
CA GLY A 194 3.15 2.09 19.26
C GLY A 194 4.47 2.69 19.76
N CYS A 195 4.75 3.96 19.43
CA CYS A 195 5.94 4.67 19.93
C CYS A 195 5.93 4.86 21.46
N ILE A 196 4.76 5.14 22.05
CA ILE A 196 4.56 5.26 23.51
C ILE A 196 4.72 3.90 24.18
N LEU A 197 4.11 2.84 23.63
CA LEU A 197 4.23 1.48 24.16
C LEU A 197 5.69 1.00 24.20
N ARG A 198 6.48 1.38 23.18
CA ARG A 198 7.92 1.12 23.13
C ARG A 198 8.73 1.98 24.13
N GLY A 199 8.13 2.97 24.78
CA GLY A 199 8.81 3.91 25.66
C GLY A 199 9.72 4.91 24.94
N THR A 200 9.58 5.06 23.61
CA THR A 200 10.42 5.98 22.83
C THR A 200 9.89 7.41 22.80
N HIS A 201 8.59 7.59 23.06
CA HIS A 201 7.92 8.88 23.02
C HIS A 201 6.99 9.04 24.22
N SER A 202 6.90 10.27 24.72
CA SER A 202 5.89 10.70 25.70
C SER A 202 4.54 10.96 25.04
N VAL A 203 3.49 11.06 25.85
CA VAL A 203 2.13 11.44 25.42
C VAL A 203 2.15 12.85 24.83
N GLU A 204 2.94 13.76 25.39
CA GLU A 204 3.09 15.14 24.94
C GLU A 204 3.73 15.20 23.55
N GLN A 205 4.81 14.43 23.32
CA GLN A 205 5.44 14.33 22.00
C GLN A 205 4.47 13.72 20.96
N ALA A 206 3.68 12.72 21.37
CA ALA A 206 2.65 12.14 20.51
C ALA A 206 1.58 13.16 20.12
N LYS A 207 1.10 13.99 21.04
CA LYS A 207 0.16 15.09 20.73
C LYS A 207 0.74 16.07 19.73
N SER A 208 1.99 16.49 19.92
CA SER A 208 2.65 17.38 18.96
C SER A 208 2.74 16.76 17.57
N TYR A 209 3.01 15.46 17.49
CA TYR A 209 3.08 14.73 16.23
C TYR A 209 1.72 14.61 15.53
N THR A 210 0.63 14.31 16.26
CA THR A 210 -0.71 14.10 15.68
C THR A 210 -1.30 15.39 15.09
N MET A 211 -0.90 16.56 15.61
CA MET A 211 -1.26 17.88 15.09
C MET A 211 -0.67 18.19 13.70
N ILE A 212 0.42 17.53 13.30
CA ILE A 212 1.03 17.72 11.98
C ILE A 212 0.08 17.17 10.91
N LYS A 213 -0.16 17.90 9.82
CA LYS A 213 -1.09 17.45 8.76
C LYS A 213 -0.56 16.27 7.94
N ARG A 214 0.76 16.20 7.74
CA ARG A 214 1.44 15.26 6.85
C ARG A 214 2.81 14.93 7.42
N ALA A 215 3.14 13.65 7.52
CA ALA A 215 4.41 13.21 8.08
C ALA A 215 5.06 12.13 7.21
N PHE A 216 6.39 12.13 7.15
CA PHE A 216 7.17 11.01 6.61
C PHE A 216 7.68 10.18 7.78
N THR A 217 7.50 8.86 7.72
CA THR A 217 7.93 7.93 8.78
C THR A 217 8.71 6.78 8.17
N CYS A 218 9.78 6.30 8.80
CA CYS A 218 10.45 5.09 8.32
C CYS A 218 9.48 3.91 8.30
N TYR A 219 9.54 3.07 7.27
CA TYR A 219 8.81 1.79 7.28
C TYR A 219 9.15 0.95 8.52
N SER A 220 10.40 1.02 9.00
CA SER A 220 10.81 0.34 10.23
C SER A 220 10.01 0.83 11.45
N HIS A 221 9.80 2.13 11.62
CA HIS A 221 9.00 2.66 12.74
C HIS A 221 7.51 2.30 12.59
N CYS A 222 6.98 2.30 11.38
CA CYS A 222 5.60 1.84 11.15
C CYS A 222 5.44 0.37 11.59
N LYS A 223 6.38 -0.50 11.17
CA LYS A 223 6.39 -1.90 11.54
C LYS A 223 6.56 -2.09 13.04
N GLU A 224 7.60 -1.50 13.63
CA GLU A 224 7.88 -1.58 15.07
C GLU A 224 6.70 -1.11 15.92
N SER A 225 5.98 -0.06 15.50
CA SER A 225 4.78 0.41 16.19
C SER A 225 3.63 -0.61 16.12
N ILE A 226 3.39 -1.24 14.97
CA ILE A 226 2.34 -2.26 14.82
C ILE A 226 2.70 -3.50 15.64
N ASP A 227 3.95 -3.98 15.51
CA ASP A 227 4.46 -5.12 16.26
C ASP A 227 4.30 -4.88 17.77
N MET A 228 4.59 -3.67 18.25
CA MET A 228 4.39 -3.31 19.66
C MET A 228 2.95 -3.30 20.12
N ILE A 229 2.04 -2.81 19.29
CA ILE A 229 0.61 -2.84 19.60
C ILE A 229 0.14 -4.29 19.69
N PHE A 230 0.55 -5.13 18.73
CA PHE A 230 0.18 -6.54 18.70
C PHE A 230 0.70 -7.29 19.92
N GLU A 231 1.97 -7.11 20.27
CA GLU A 231 2.57 -7.70 21.47
C GLU A 231 1.86 -7.22 22.75
N HIS A 232 1.58 -5.91 22.87
CA HIS A 232 0.89 -5.36 24.04
C HIS A 232 -0.52 -5.93 24.25
N PHE A 233 -1.22 -6.24 23.15
CA PHE A 233 -2.56 -6.83 23.20
C PHE A 233 -2.58 -8.36 23.08
N GLY A 234 -1.41 -9.01 23.00
CA GLY A 234 -1.29 -10.46 22.91
C GLY A 234 -1.89 -11.06 21.63
N VAL A 235 -1.88 -10.32 20.52
CA VAL A 235 -2.44 -10.72 19.23
C VAL A 235 -1.33 -10.97 18.21
N THR A 236 -1.48 -12.02 17.42
CA THR A 236 -0.41 -12.50 16.53
C THR A 236 -0.53 -11.98 15.11
N ASN A 237 -1.72 -11.56 14.70
CA ASN A 237 -2.00 -11.13 13.34
C ASN A 237 -3.20 -10.16 13.27
N ILE A 238 -3.41 -9.58 12.09
CA ILE A 238 -4.44 -8.56 11.88
C ILE A 238 -5.87 -9.12 11.97
N GLU A 239 -6.10 -10.37 11.56
CA GLU A 239 -7.43 -10.99 11.62
C GLU A 239 -7.85 -11.20 13.08
N GLU A 240 -6.94 -11.72 13.90
CA GLU A 240 -7.11 -11.84 15.34
C GLU A 240 -7.34 -10.46 15.98
N PHE A 241 -6.59 -9.44 15.58
CA PHE A 241 -6.77 -8.07 16.06
C PHE A 241 -8.16 -7.51 15.71
N LEU A 242 -8.64 -7.70 14.48
CA LEU A 242 -9.95 -7.21 14.03
C LEU A 242 -11.10 -7.99 14.67
N ASN A 243 -10.92 -9.29 14.92
CA ASN A 243 -11.88 -10.15 15.60
C ASN A 243 -11.75 -10.10 17.14
N SER A 244 -10.82 -9.29 17.66
CA SER A 244 -10.51 -9.24 19.09
C SER A 244 -11.66 -8.67 19.90
N SER A 245 -11.69 -9.03 21.19
CA SER A 245 -12.72 -8.57 22.11
C SER A 245 -12.78 -7.04 22.19
N LYS A 246 -13.97 -6.49 22.49
CA LYS A 246 -14.16 -5.05 22.74
C LYS A 246 -13.19 -4.46 23.78
N LEU A 247 -12.61 -5.29 24.65
CA LEU A 247 -11.63 -4.88 25.64
C LEU A 247 -10.30 -4.46 24.99
N ILE A 248 -9.80 -5.22 24.01
CA ILE A 248 -8.55 -4.90 23.28
C ILE A 248 -8.73 -3.62 22.46
N LEU A 249 -9.81 -3.55 21.68
CA LEU A 249 -10.13 -2.35 20.92
C LEU A 249 -10.39 -1.14 21.83
N GLY A 250 -11.03 -1.37 22.98
CA GLY A 250 -11.26 -0.36 24.01
C GLY A 250 -9.98 0.18 24.62
N GLY A 251 -8.99 -0.68 24.88
CA GLY A 251 -7.67 -0.30 25.36
C GLY A 251 -6.91 0.56 24.34
N LEU A 252 -6.91 0.16 23.07
CA LEU A 252 -6.30 0.97 22.01
C LEU A 252 -6.97 2.33 21.90
N MET A 253 -8.31 2.36 21.91
CA MET A 253 -9.07 3.59 21.81
C MET A 253 -8.89 4.49 23.05
N TYR A 254 -8.68 3.91 24.24
CA TYR A 254 -8.33 4.66 25.44
C TYR A 254 -6.97 5.35 25.30
N MET A 255 -5.96 4.66 24.75
CA MET A 255 -4.65 5.27 24.47
C MET A 255 -4.75 6.35 23.39
N ALA A 256 -5.47 6.08 22.30
CA ALA A 256 -5.71 7.03 21.23
C ALA A 256 -6.34 8.33 21.76
N LYS A 257 -7.35 8.23 22.63
CA LYS A 257 -8.00 9.39 23.26
C LYS A 257 -7.06 10.25 24.12
N LYS A 258 -5.96 9.70 24.63
CA LYS A 258 -4.98 10.49 25.39
C LYS A 258 -4.14 11.40 24.51
N ILE A 259 -4.07 11.13 23.22
CA ILE A 259 -3.21 11.84 22.24
C ILE A 259 -4.00 12.58 21.15
N ASP A 260 -5.32 12.39 21.09
CA ASP A 260 -6.24 13.01 20.13
C ASP A 260 -6.58 14.49 20.44
#